data_AF-A0A9P3G6W6-F1
#
_entry.id   AF-A0A9P3G6W6-F1
#
_cell.length_a   1.000
_cell.length_b   1.000
_cell.length_c   1.000
_cell.angle_alpha   90.00
_cell.angle_beta   90.00
_cell.angle_gamma   90.00
#
_symmetry.space_group_name_H-M   'P 1'
#
loop_
_entity.id
_entity.type
_entity.pdbx_description
1 polymer ?
#
loop_
_entity_poly.entity_id
_entity_poly.type
_entity_poly.pdbx_seq_one_letter_code
_entity_poly.pdbx_strand_id
1 'polypeptide(L)'
;MAEIASAGRDASDAITTRRRRNGDLPLDLIILVFYLSKLLYNSGLKMPPRVRKRKAEDPEEPPKPEQDDKKRVKVDLGEQLPQNTSGLLALPVELFDKIYENLLGEAQLITREDVLDNKPHLDETFVYRTDVLRALTQTCHALRASCLPKYYEHVEACVVRGSRVWYKQLAERLESTSRMLVECPHLAEHVRVVTVSLTRTSTESVLPAFAACLKALPNLHTLRVMHAHSQMTTALKNAFEKVNLPQIRTLILPTCAHNILRACPNAMDVTCNEGDGSQLISAMAKAAPNVEVVDRICLWNDATAKRLARAAPEVRELRVSLVDKLLPFLKRKNLAKIRITTNVQSDKAEDRAHDLAVALEGSSTYVDVAKTVVASSAVKSGKTVEVVFKVRDFEREAAAREKKPYEHEYFYKVGKTVEYPAPSELYTLR
;
A
#
# COMPACT_ATOMS: atom_id res chain seq x y z
N MET A 1 -8.47 43.07 5.83
CA MET A 1 -9.44 42.00 6.15
C MET A 1 -10.64 42.01 5.19
N ALA A 2 -11.32 43.15 4.98
CA ALA A 2 -12.46 43.23 4.05
C ALA A 2 -12.11 43.02 2.56
N GLU A 3 -10.95 43.51 2.09
CA GLU A 3 -10.50 43.27 0.70
C GLU A 3 -10.13 41.80 0.42
N ILE A 4 -9.71 41.04 1.45
CA ILE A 4 -9.40 39.61 1.34
C ILE A 4 -10.68 38.78 1.15
N ALA A 5 -11.80 39.22 1.73
CA ALA A 5 -13.11 38.59 1.59
C ALA A 5 -13.83 38.91 0.26
N SER A 6 -13.41 39.97 -0.44
CA SER A 6 -13.93 40.32 -1.78
C SER A 6 -13.23 39.49 -2.85
N ALA A 7 -11.90 39.41 -2.81
CA ALA A 7 -11.11 38.62 -3.77
C ALA A 7 -11.39 37.10 -3.71
N GLY A 8 -11.85 36.59 -2.56
CA GLY A 8 -12.28 35.20 -2.41
C GLY A 8 -13.62 34.86 -3.10
N ARG A 9 -14.53 35.84 -3.25
CA ARG A 9 -15.84 35.62 -3.89
C ARG A 9 -15.74 35.59 -5.42
N ASP A 10 -14.96 36.49 -6.01
CA ASP A 10 -14.77 36.54 -7.46
C ASP A 10 -13.96 35.33 -7.99
N ALA A 11 -13.04 34.80 -7.17
CA ALA A 11 -12.34 33.55 -7.46
C ALA A 11 -13.26 32.32 -7.38
N SER A 12 -14.20 32.30 -6.42
CA SER A 12 -15.18 31.21 -6.26
C SER A 12 -16.09 31.07 -7.48
N ASP A 13 -16.56 32.18 -8.05
CA ASP A 13 -17.45 32.16 -9.21
C ASP A 13 -16.71 31.76 -10.50
N ALA A 14 -15.46 32.20 -10.69
CA ALA A 14 -14.62 31.79 -11.81
C ALA A 14 -14.20 30.31 -11.75
N ILE A 15 -14.06 29.73 -10.55
CA ILE A 15 -13.77 28.31 -10.33
C ILE A 15 -15.01 27.44 -10.65
N THR A 16 -16.21 27.95 -10.38
CA THR A 16 -17.47 27.21 -10.59
C THR A 16 -17.78 27.01 -12.09
N THR A 17 -17.38 27.93 -12.96
CA THR A 17 -17.60 27.79 -14.42
C THR A 17 -16.59 26.85 -15.10
N ARG A 18 -15.40 26.65 -14.52
CA ARG A 18 -14.33 25.78 -15.09
C ARG A 18 -14.43 24.30 -14.66
N ARG A 19 -15.31 24.02 -13.70
CA ARG A 19 -15.59 22.71 -13.07
C ARG A 19 -16.12 21.59 -14.00
N ARG A 20 -16.47 21.89 -15.25
CA ARG A 20 -17.11 20.90 -16.16
C ARG A 20 -16.16 20.16 -17.11
N ARG A 21 -14.84 20.41 -17.11
CA ARG A 21 -13.95 19.79 -18.13
C ARG A 21 -12.76 18.99 -17.63
N ASN A 22 -12.29 19.17 -16.39
CA ASN A 22 -11.17 18.39 -15.84
C ASN A 22 -11.56 17.97 -14.43
N GLY A 23 -11.42 16.68 -14.10
CA GLY A 23 -11.85 16.08 -12.84
C GLY A 23 -11.47 16.91 -11.62
N ASP A 24 -12.41 16.96 -10.66
CA ASP A 24 -12.36 17.80 -9.46
C ASP A 24 -11.07 17.57 -8.66
N LEU A 25 -10.27 18.63 -8.50
CA LEU A 25 -9.30 18.71 -7.41
C LEU A 25 -10.06 19.21 -6.17
N PRO A 26 -9.82 18.63 -4.97
CA PRO A 26 -10.45 19.12 -3.75
C PRO A 26 -10.11 20.60 -3.52
N LEU A 27 -11.08 21.37 -3.03
CA LEU A 27 -10.97 22.82 -2.80
C LEU A 27 -9.74 23.17 -1.97
N ASP A 28 -9.36 22.32 -1.02
CA ASP A 28 -8.18 22.51 -0.16
C ASP A 28 -6.87 22.45 -0.96
N LEU A 29 -6.81 21.64 -2.02
CA LEU A 29 -5.64 21.58 -2.91
C LEU A 29 -5.57 22.81 -3.80
N ILE A 30 -6.72 23.32 -4.25
CA ILE A 30 -6.79 24.59 -4.98
C ILE A 30 -6.34 25.73 -4.06
N ILE A 31 -6.82 25.76 -2.81
CA ILE A 31 -6.41 26.73 -1.80
C ILE A 31 -4.92 26.61 -1.53
N LEU A 32 -4.36 25.41 -1.38
CA LEU A 32 -2.93 25.18 -1.19
C LEU A 32 -2.11 25.68 -2.39
N VAL A 33 -2.52 25.35 -3.62
CA VAL A 33 -1.86 25.85 -4.84
C VAL A 33 -1.94 27.38 -4.91
N PHE A 34 -3.08 27.98 -4.53
CA PHE A 34 -3.24 29.42 -4.44
C PHE A 34 -2.40 30.02 -3.31
N TYR A 35 -2.29 29.38 -2.15
CA TYR A 35 -1.52 29.85 -1.00
C TYR A 35 -0.02 29.78 -1.30
N LEU A 36 0.44 28.69 -1.91
CA LEU A 36 1.81 28.54 -2.40
C LEU A 36 2.10 29.55 -3.52
N SER A 37 1.17 29.75 -4.46
CA SER A 37 1.31 30.78 -5.50
C SER A 37 1.36 32.19 -4.92
N LYS A 38 0.61 32.46 -3.84
CA LYS A 38 0.56 33.76 -3.15
C LYS A 38 1.80 34.00 -2.27
N LEU A 39 2.33 32.95 -1.64
CA LEU A 39 3.62 32.97 -0.95
C LEU A 39 4.76 33.22 -1.93
N LEU A 40 4.72 32.62 -3.11
CA LEU A 40 5.66 32.88 -4.20
C LEU A 40 5.50 34.29 -4.77
N TYR A 41 4.26 34.80 -4.92
CA TYR A 41 3.99 36.16 -5.39
C TYR A 41 4.47 37.24 -4.41
N ASN A 42 4.30 37.02 -3.11
CA ASN A 42 4.75 37.94 -2.06
C ASN A 42 6.28 37.98 -1.89
N SER A 43 7.03 37.05 -2.51
CA SER A 43 8.50 37.06 -2.52
C SER A 43 9.13 38.03 -3.53
N GLY A 44 8.33 38.86 -4.21
CA GLY A 44 8.82 39.96 -5.06
C GLY A 44 9.22 39.57 -6.49
N LEU A 45 8.91 38.35 -6.93
CA LEU A 45 9.22 37.86 -8.27
C LEU A 45 8.23 38.41 -9.32
N LYS A 46 8.67 39.39 -10.13
CA LYS A 46 7.94 39.86 -11.32
C LYS A 46 7.99 38.77 -12.41
N MET A 47 6.84 38.19 -12.75
CA MET A 47 6.73 37.33 -13.94
C MET A 47 6.95 38.14 -15.22
N PRO A 48 7.65 37.59 -16.24
CA PRO A 48 7.77 38.25 -17.54
C PRO A 48 6.39 38.37 -18.21
N PRO A 49 6.13 39.46 -18.94
CA PRO A 49 4.86 39.61 -19.65
C PRO A 49 4.69 38.50 -20.68
N ARG A 50 3.55 37.80 -20.60
CA ARG A 50 3.12 36.83 -21.63
C ARG A 50 2.96 37.53 -22.97
N VAL A 51 3.90 37.30 -23.87
CA VAL A 51 3.80 37.69 -25.28
C VAL A 51 2.65 36.91 -25.92
N ARG A 52 1.53 37.60 -26.21
CA ARG A 52 0.45 37.08 -27.05
C ARG A 52 0.98 36.91 -28.48
N LYS A 53 1.21 35.66 -28.93
CA LYS A 53 1.47 35.37 -30.35
C LYS A 53 0.17 35.35 -31.16
N ARG A 54 0.30 35.91 -32.35
CA ARG A 54 -0.74 36.31 -33.32
C ARG A 54 -1.34 35.13 -34.09
N LYS A 55 -2.57 35.41 -34.55
CA LYS A 55 -3.28 35.08 -35.81
C LYS A 55 -2.76 33.91 -36.67
N ALA A 56 -3.71 33.05 -37.00
CA ALA A 56 -3.63 32.01 -38.02
C ALA A 56 -3.44 32.60 -39.43
N GLU A 57 -2.56 31.96 -40.21
CA GLU A 57 -2.47 32.04 -41.66
C GLU A 57 -2.68 30.63 -42.24
N ASP A 58 -3.27 30.60 -43.43
CA ASP A 58 -3.73 29.44 -44.20
C ASP A 58 -2.59 28.56 -44.74
N PRO A 59 -2.89 27.31 -45.15
CA PRO A 59 -1.89 26.31 -45.55
C PRO A 59 -1.42 26.52 -46.99
N GLU A 60 -0.11 26.77 -47.16
CA GLU A 60 0.60 26.72 -48.45
C GLU A 60 1.51 25.47 -48.53
N GLU A 61 1.74 25.04 -49.77
CA GLU A 61 2.27 23.75 -50.24
C GLU A 61 3.62 23.25 -49.65
N PRO A 62 3.90 21.93 -49.75
CA PRO A 62 5.10 21.32 -49.20
C PRO A 62 6.36 21.60 -50.04
N PRO A 63 7.46 22.09 -49.44
CA PRO A 63 8.75 22.17 -50.11
C PRO A 63 9.56 20.87 -50.01
N LYS A 64 10.40 20.68 -51.03
CA LYS A 64 11.28 19.52 -51.30
C LYS A 64 12.44 19.39 -50.29
N PRO A 65 13.05 18.20 -50.17
CA PRO A 65 14.08 17.92 -49.18
C PRO A 65 15.44 18.49 -49.58
N GLU A 66 15.94 19.45 -48.81
CA GLU A 66 17.31 19.95 -48.87
C GLU A 66 18.17 19.20 -47.85
N GLN A 67 19.26 18.62 -48.33
CA GLN A 67 20.29 17.95 -47.54
C GLN A 67 21.05 18.99 -46.72
N ASP A 68 21.11 18.83 -45.41
CA ASP A 68 21.88 19.72 -44.55
C ASP A 68 22.86 18.96 -43.66
N ASP A 69 24.06 19.53 -43.61
CA ASP A 69 25.31 18.90 -43.22
C ASP A 69 25.50 18.83 -41.70
N LYS A 70 26.12 17.73 -41.27
CA LYS A 70 26.36 17.34 -39.89
C LYS A 70 27.29 18.31 -39.15
N LYS A 71 26.74 19.17 -38.28
CA LYS A 71 27.48 19.74 -37.14
C LYS A 71 27.14 19.02 -35.83
N ARG A 72 28.00 18.09 -35.43
CA ARG A 72 27.98 17.48 -34.08
C ARG A 72 28.39 18.55 -33.05
N VAL A 73 27.40 19.13 -32.38
CA VAL A 73 27.61 19.92 -31.15
C VAL A 73 27.99 18.95 -30.03
N LYS A 74 29.20 19.08 -29.50
CA LYS A 74 29.61 18.43 -28.24
C LYS A 74 28.81 19.09 -27.12
N VAL A 75 27.80 18.38 -26.60
CA VAL A 75 27.07 18.79 -25.40
C VAL A 75 27.91 18.38 -24.20
N ASP A 76 28.43 19.39 -23.50
CA ASP A 76 29.22 19.25 -22.29
C ASP A 76 28.28 18.81 -21.15
N LEU A 77 28.44 17.58 -20.65
CA LEU A 77 27.57 16.93 -19.67
C LEU A 77 27.87 17.37 -18.22
N GLY A 78 28.34 18.61 -18.05
CA GLY A 78 28.58 19.27 -16.77
C GLY A 78 27.45 20.20 -16.39
N GLU A 79 26.19 19.76 -16.50
CA GLU A 79 25.04 20.58 -16.16
C GLU A 79 24.92 20.71 -14.64
N GLN A 80 25.60 21.72 -14.08
CA GLN A 80 25.38 22.15 -12.71
C GLN A 80 23.91 22.55 -12.57
N LEU A 81 23.14 21.73 -11.85
CA LEU A 81 21.76 22.00 -11.51
C LEU A 81 21.64 23.43 -10.96
N PRO A 82 20.75 24.27 -11.51
CA PRO A 82 20.60 25.64 -11.05
C PRO A 82 20.33 25.66 -9.54
N GLN A 83 21.23 26.31 -8.79
CA GLN A 83 21.07 26.51 -7.35
C GLN A 83 19.84 27.40 -7.14
N ASN A 84 18.72 26.78 -6.74
CA ASN A 84 17.48 27.49 -6.43
C ASN A 84 17.67 28.27 -5.11
N THR A 85 18.09 29.52 -5.19
CA THR A 85 18.36 30.37 -4.02
C THR A 85 17.12 31.06 -3.44
N SER A 86 15.90 30.80 -3.96
CA SER A 86 14.68 31.46 -3.50
C SER A 86 13.46 30.54 -3.43
N GLY A 87 12.46 30.92 -2.62
CA GLY A 87 11.17 30.25 -2.48
C GLY A 87 11.21 28.98 -1.61
N LEU A 88 10.21 28.11 -1.79
CA LEU A 88 10.05 26.86 -1.03
C LEU A 88 11.28 25.93 -1.14
N LEU A 89 12.01 26.03 -2.25
CA LEU A 89 13.19 25.21 -2.55
C LEU A 89 14.48 25.72 -1.91
N ALA A 90 14.47 26.95 -1.36
CA ALA A 90 15.56 27.47 -0.56
C ALA A 90 15.49 27.00 0.91
N LEU A 91 14.39 26.32 1.28
CA LEU A 91 14.28 25.73 2.60
C LEU A 91 15.25 24.55 2.73
N PRO A 92 15.88 24.37 3.90
CA PRO A 92 16.57 23.13 4.25
C PRO A 92 15.66 21.91 4.03
N VAL A 93 16.27 20.81 3.60
CA VAL A 93 15.55 19.56 3.27
C VAL A 93 14.70 19.06 4.45
N GLU A 94 15.12 19.31 5.68
CA GLU A 94 14.43 18.94 6.90
C GLU A 94 13.12 19.72 7.08
N LEU A 95 13.11 21.01 6.74
CA LEU A 95 11.89 21.83 6.79
C LEU A 95 10.93 21.42 5.68
N PHE A 96 11.48 21.12 4.50
CA PHE A 96 10.68 20.58 3.41
C PHE A 96 10.02 19.27 3.84
N ASP A 97 10.78 18.28 4.31
CA ASP A 97 10.24 17.01 4.80
C ASP A 97 9.20 17.19 5.90
N LYS A 98 9.39 18.11 6.85
CA LYS A 98 8.38 18.45 7.86
C LYS A 98 7.10 19.03 7.28
N ILE A 99 7.19 19.88 6.24
CA ILE A 99 6.01 20.37 5.51
C ILE A 99 5.30 19.20 4.81
N TYR A 100 6.04 18.25 4.22
CA TYR A 100 5.46 17.05 3.64
C TYR A 100 4.76 16.19 4.68
N GLU A 101 5.39 15.94 5.83
CA GLU A 101 4.80 15.14 6.90
C GLU A 101 3.53 15.79 7.43
N ASN A 102 3.49 17.11 7.56
CA ASN A 102 2.28 17.80 7.97
C ASN A 102 1.19 17.75 6.88
N LEU A 103 1.55 17.98 5.62
CA LEU A 103 0.60 17.99 4.50
C LEU A 103 0.03 16.58 4.22
N LEU A 104 0.87 15.55 4.36
CA LEU A 104 0.50 14.17 4.10
C LEU A 104 0.11 13.42 5.38
N GLY A 105 0.24 14.03 6.55
CA GLY A 105 -0.10 13.42 7.84
C GLY A 105 -1.59 13.17 8.00
N GLU A 106 -2.41 13.98 7.33
CA GLU A 106 -3.86 13.76 7.23
C GLU A 106 -4.23 12.77 6.12
N ALA A 107 -3.28 12.46 5.22
CA ALA A 107 -3.56 11.61 4.08
C ALA A 107 -3.61 10.13 4.51
N GLN A 108 -4.76 9.51 4.31
CA GLN A 108 -4.93 8.09 4.61
C GLN A 108 -4.06 7.24 3.69
N LEU A 109 -3.07 6.55 4.27
CA LEU A 109 -2.27 5.55 3.59
C LEU A 109 -3.03 4.23 3.57
N ILE A 110 -2.89 3.47 2.48
CA ILE A 110 -3.38 2.08 2.45
C ILE A 110 -2.54 1.25 3.43
N THR A 111 -3.14 0.95 4.58
CA THR A 111 -2.51 0.19 5.65
C THR A 111 -2.48 -1.31 5.33
N ARG A 112 -1.80 -2.09 6.17
CA ARG A 112 -1.87 -3.55 6.08
C ARG A 112 -3.30 -3.99 6.36
N GLU A 113 -3.95 -3.38 7.34
CA GLU A 113 -5.29 -3.68 7.81
C GLU A 113 -6.34 -3.50 6.71
N ASP A 114 -6.28 -2.41 5.94
CA ASP A 114 -7.18 -2.16 4.81
C ASP A 114 -7.15 -3.29 3.76
N VAL A 115 -5.96 -3.86 3.52
CA VAL A 115 -5.77 -5.00 2.60
C VAL A 115 -6.31 -6.30 3.20
N LEU A 116 -6.24 -6.44 4.53
CA LEU A 116 -6.71 -7.61 5.26
C LEU A 116 -8.23 -7.65 5.45
N ASP A 117 -8.92 -6.54 5.21
CA ASP A 117 -10.38 -6.47 5.18
C ASP A 117 -10.98 -7.08 3.90
N ASN A 118 -10.13 -7.37 2.90
CA ASN A 118 -10.51 -8.01 1.64
C ASN A 118 -11.68 -7.31 0.91
N LYS A 119 -11.71 -5.97 0.97
CA LYS A 119 -12.64 -5.20 0.15
C LYS A 119 -12.21 -5.28 -1.32
N PRO A 120 -13.14 -5.52 -2.28
CA PRO A 120 -12.79 -5.58 -3.69
C PRO A 120 -12.12 -4.32 -4.23
N HIS A 121 -12.42 -3.17 -3.60
CA HIS A 121 -11.82 -1.88 -3.90
C HIS A 121 -11.87 -0.97 -2.68
N LEU A 122 -11.04 0.07 -2.72
CA LEU A 122 -11.06 1.18 -1.78
C LEU A 122 -11.77 2.39 -2.40
N ASP A 123 -12.34 3.21 -1.52
CA ASP A 123 -12.99 4.46 -1.88
C ASP A 123 -11.97 5.56 -2.21
N GLU A 124 -12.48 6.67 -2.73
CA GLU A 124 -11.66 7.79 -3.21
C GLU A 124 -10.88 8.51 -2.10
N THR A 125 -11.15 8.29 -0.81
CA THR A 125 -10.42 8.96 0.28
C THR A 125 -8.93 8.60 0.28
N PHE A 126 -8.58 7.38 -0.14
CA PHE A 126 -7.19 6.92 -0.28
C PHE A 126 -6.44 7.59 -1.43
N VAL A 127 -7.13 8.32 -2.31
CA VAL A 127 -6.50 9.01 -3.45
C VAL A 127 -5.80 10.30 -3.03
N TYR A 128 -6.19 10.90 -1.90
CA TYR A 128 -5.76 12.25 -1.51
C TYR A 128 -4.23 12.40 -1.55
N ARG A 129 -3.48 11.47 -0.95
CA ARG A 129 -2.01 11.46 -0.97
C ARG A 129 -1.46 11.51 -2.40
N THR A 130 -1.96 10.60 -3.23
CA THR A 130 -1.52 10.43 -4.63
C THR A 130 -1.82 11.68 -5.44
N ASP A 131 -2.97 12.31 -5.25
CA ASP A 131 -3.33 13.56 -5.94
C ASP A 131 -2.47 14.75 -5.48
N VAL A 132 -2.18 14.87 -4.18
CA VAL A 132 -1.28 15.90 -3.63
C VAL A 132 0.13 15.75 -4.21
N LEU A 133 0.71 14.54 -4.14
CA LEU A 133 2.05 14.27 -4.65
C LEU A 133 2.13 14.50 -6.17
N ARG A 134 1.12 14.08 -6.93
CA ARG A 134 1.03 14.36 -8.36
C ARG A 134 1.01 15.87 -8.62
N ALA A 135 0.20 16.64 -7.91
CA ALA A 135 0.14 18.10 -8.09
C ALA A 135 1.50 18.76 -7.80
N LEU A 136 2.20 18.31 -6.75
CA LEU A 136 3.54 18.82 -6.42
C LEU A 136 4.56 18.52 -7.52
N THR A 137 4.55 17.31 -8.10
CA THR A 137 5.44 16.96 -9.23
C THR A 137 5.15 17.76 -10.51
N GLN A 138 3.99 18.40 -10.60
CA GLN A 138 3.59 19.25 -11.72
C GLN A 138 3.88 20.73 -11.50
N THR A 139 4.31 21.13 -10.30
CA THR A 139 4.50 22.54 -9.94
C THR A 139 5.81 23.12 -10.49
N CYS A 140 6.95 22.48 -10.23
CA CYS A 140 8.25 22.90 -10.78
C CYS A 140 9.26 21.74 -10.85
N HIS A 141 10.40 21.94 -11.52
CA HIS A 141 11.41 20.88 -11.73
C HIS A 141 12.00 20.34 -10.43
N ALA A 142 12.32 21.19 -9.46
CA ALA A 142 12.91 20.74 -8.20
C ALA A 142 11.90 20.00 -7.30
N LEU A 143 10.63 20.45 -7.27
CA LEU A 143 9.56 19.70 -6.61
C LEU A 143 9.34 18.36 -7.29
N ARG A 144 9.38 18.30 -8.63
CA ARG A 144 9.34 17.04 -9.37
C ARG A 144 10.47 16.12 -8.94
N ALA A 145 11.72 16.57 -8.96
CA ALA A 145 12.87 15.77 -8.56
C ALA A 145 12.74 15.21 -7.13
N SER A 146 12.16 16.00 -6.21
CA SER A 146 12.01 15.62 -4.79
C SER A 146 10.79 14.73 -4.52
N CYS A 147 9.67 14.95 -5.23
CA CYS A 147 8.40 14.27 -4.98
C CYS A 147 8.18 13.03 -5.84
N LEU A 148 8.82 12.95 -7.02
CA LEU A 148 8.61 11.85 -7.95
C LEU A 148 8.95 10.48 -7.32
N PRO A 149 10.05 10.32 -6.55
CA PRO A 149 10.30 9.07 -5.84
C PRO A 149 9.20 8.72 -4.84
N LYS A 150 8.75 9.70 -4.04
CA LYS A 150 7.69 9.51 -3.04
C LYS A 150 6.32 9.20 -3.68
N TYR A 151 6.05 9.77 -4.86
CA TYR A 151 4.83 9.52 -5.63
C TYR A 151 4.78 8.08 -6.17
N TYR A 152 5.90 7.58 -6.68
CA TYR A 152 5.97 6.22 -7.26
C TYR A 152 6.35 5.13 -6.27
N GLU A 153 6.75 5.47 -5.03
CA GLU A 153 7.07 4.49 -3.98
C GLU A 153 5.94 3.46 -3.78
N HIS A 154 4.69 3.92 -3.88
CA HIS A 154 3.48 3.13 -3.75
C HIS A 154 2.67 3.18 -5.05
N VAL A 155 2.54 2.04 -5.73
CA VAL A 155 1.67 1.91 -6.90
C VAL A 155 0.35 1.29 -6.48
N GLU A 156 -0.72 2.05 -6.69
CA GLU A 156 -2.07 1.70 -6.23
C GLU A 156 -3.02 1.55 -7.42
N ALA A 157 -3.49 0.32 -7.64
CA ALA A 157 -4.52 -0.04 -8.61
C ALA A 157 -5.66 -0.82 -7.92
N CYS A 158 -6.11 -0.28 -6.79
CA CYS A 158 -7.21 -0.80 -5.97
C CYS A 158 -8.23 0.28 -5.59
N VAL A 159 -8.01 1.54 -5.98
CA VAL A 159 -8.84 2.69 -5.61
C VAL A 159 -9.69 3.15 -6.80
N VAL A 160 -10.98 3.40 -6.54
CA VAL A 160 -12.00 3.71 -7.55
C VAL A 160 -12.50 5.15 -7.37
N ARG A 161 -12.75 5.87 -8.47
CA ARG A 161 -13.33 7.23 -8.46
C ARG A 161 -14.73 7.22 -9.10
N GLY A 162 -15.76 7.52 -8.31
CA GLY A 162 -17.09 7.98 -8.76
C GLY A 162 -17.89 7.11 -9.75
N SER A 163 -17.57 5.83 -9.95
CA SER A 163 -18.20 4.99 -11.00
C SER A 163 -18.92 3.76 -10.49
N ARG A 164 -20.04 3.42 -11.15
CA ARG A 164 -20.79 2.18 -10.92
C ARG A 164 -20.05 0.93 -11.41
N VAL A 165 -19.10 1.05 -12.33
CA VAL A 165 -18.38 -0.08 -12.96
C VAL A 165 -16.95 -0.16 -12.46
N TRP A 166 -16.81 -0.26 -11.14
CA TRP A 166 -15.53 -0.24 -10.41
C TRP A 166 -14.51 -1.26 -10.97
N TYR A 167 -14.95 -2.47 -11.30
CA TYR A 167 -14.06 -3.56 -11.71
C TYR A 167 -13.34 -3.31 -13.04
N LYS A 168 -14.00 -2.59 -13.96
CA LYS A 168 -13.44 -2.21 -15.26
C LYS A 168 -12.40 -1.12 -15.10
N GLN A 169 -12.68 -0.12 -14.27
CA GLN A 169 -11.72 0.93 -13.95
C GLN A 169 -10.45 0.37 -13.31
N LEU A 170 -10.57 -0.60 -12.40
CA LEU A 170 -9.40 -1.24 -11.79
C LEU A 170 -8.57 -1.99 -12.82
N ALA A 171 -9.22 -2.74 -13.72
CA ALA A 171 -8.54 -3.46 -14.80
C ALA A 171 -7.80 -2.49 -15.74
N GLU A 172 -8.47 -1.45 -16.23
CA GLU A 172 -7.89 -0.43 -17.12
C GLU A 172 -6.74 0.34 -16.45
N ARG A 173 -6.91 0.71 -15.17
CA ARG A 173 -5.87 1.39 -14.39
C ARG A 173 -4.67 0.48 -14.17
N LEU A 174 -4.90 -0.79 -13.82
CA LEU A 174 -3.82 -1.76 -13.63
C LEU A 174 -3.03 -1.99 -14.92
N GLU A 175 -3.73 -2.18 -16.05
CA GLU A 175 -3.11 -2.39 -17.35
C GLU A 175 -2.30 -1.18 -17.82
N SER A 176 -2.90 0.01 -17.77
CA SER A 176 -2.23 1.26 -18.19
C SER A 176 -1.02 1.59 -17.32
N THR A 177 -1.16 1.49 -15.99
CA THR A 177 -0.06 1.72 -15.05
C THR A 177 1.05 0.70 -15.26
N SER A 178 0.70 -0.57 -15.51
CA SER A 178 1.68 -1.63 -15.77
C SER A 178 2.49 -1.37 -17.03
N ARG A 179 1.84 -0.98 -18.14
CA ARG A 179 2.55 -0.64 -19.39
C ARG A 179 3.48 0.55 -19.21
N MET A 180 2.97 1.62 -18.60
CA MET A 180 3.75 2.84 -18.37
C MET A 180 5.02 2.57 -17.54
N LEU A 181 4.93 1.76 -16.48
CA LEU A 181 6.10 1.42 -15.65
C LEU A 181 7.13 0.54 -16.38
N VAL A 182 6.70 -0.30 -17.32
CA VAL A 182 7.61 -1.05 -18.20
C VAL A 182 8.31 -0.11 -19.19
N GLU A 183 7.57 0.86 -19.74
CA GLU A 183 8.10 1.83 -20.71
C GLU A 183 9.00 2.89 -20.07
N CYS A 184 8.87 3.14 -18.75
CA CYS A 184 9.60 4.16 -18.02
C CYS A 184 10.45 3.57 -16.87
N PRO A 185 11.63 2.97 -17.15
CA PRO A 185 12.47 2.34 -16.13
C PRO A 185 12.91 3.28 -14.99
N HIS A 186 13.10 4.56 -15.28
CA HIS A 186 13.45 5.59 -14.30
C HIS A 186 12.33 5.89 -13.29
N LEU A 187 11.07 5.50 -13.58
CA LEU A 187 9.98 5.55 -12.60
C LEU A 187 9.89 4.22 -11.85
N ALA A 188 10.12 3.10 -12.54
CA ALA A 188 10.12 1.76 -11.98
C ALA A 188 11.12 1.58 -10.82
N GLU A 189 12.26 2.26 -10.86
CA GLU A 189 13.27 2.22 -9.79
C GLU A 189 12.76 2.77 -8.45
N HIS A 190 11.73 3.62 -8.46
CA HIS A 190 11.18 4.18 -7.23
C HIS A 190 10.14 3.27 -6.57
N VAL A 191 9.57 2.31 -7.31
CA VAL A 191 8.46 1.48 -6.82
C VAL A 191 8.95 0.45 -5.81
N ARG A 192 8.36 0.48 -4.61
CA ARG A 192 8.67 -0.42 -3.48
C ARG A 192 7.50 -1.29 -3.06
N VAL A 193 6.30 -0.74 -3.17
CA VAL A 193 5.05 -1.38 -2.77
C VAL A 193 4.04 -1.30 -3.90
N VAL A 194 3.43 -2.43 -4.23
CA VAL A 194 2.33 -2.52 -5.21
C VAL A 194 1.10 -3.05 -4.49
N THR A 195 -0.01 -2.29 -4.54
CA THR A 195 -1.30 -2.68 -3.97
C THR A 195 -2.36 -2.72 -5.06
N VAL A 196 -2.93 -3.90 -5.31
CA VAL A 196 -3.83 -4.15 -6.45
C VAL A 196 -5.07 -4.94 -6.04
N SER A 197 -6.15 -4.73 -6.79
CA SER A 197 -7.32 -5.61 -6.80
C SER A 197 -7.45 -6.24 -8.17
N LEU A 198 -7.54 -7.57 -8.21
CA LEU A 198 -7.57 -8.34 -9.45
C LEU A 198 -9.01 -8.72 -9.78
N THR A 199 -9.46 -8.34 -10.97
CA THR A 199 -10.83 -8.59 -11.44
C THR A 199 -10.82 -9.52 -12.65
N ARG A 200 -11.99 -10.07 -13.00
CA ARG A 200 -12.15 -10.96 -14.16
C ARG A 200 -12.13 -10.23 -15.50
N THR A 201 -12.01 -8.90 -15.51
CA THR A 201 -12.07 -8.11 -16.73
C THR A 201 -10.75 -8.14 -17.47
N SER A 202 -10.80 -8.47 -18.76
CA SER A 202 -9.67 -8.43 -19.68
C SER A 202 -8.42 -9.16 -19.17
N THR A 203 -8.59 -10.32 -18.52
CA THR A 203 -7.47 -11.03 -17.88
C THR A 203 -6.34 -11.40 -18.84
N GLU A 204 -6.66 -11.61 -20.12
CA GLU A 204 -5.69 -11.93 -21.18
C GLU A 204 -4.74 -10.77 -21.51
N SER A 205 -5.16 -9.52 -21.31
CA SER A 205 -4.30 -8.35 -21.53
C SER A 205 -3.74 -7.81 -20.21
N VAL A 206 -4.56 -7.73 -19.17
CA VAL A 206 -4.23 -7.13 -17.87
C VAL A 206 -3.17 -7.95 -17.13
N LEU A 207 -3.32 -9.28 -17.02
CA LEU A 207 -2.41 -10.09 -16.21
C LEU A 207 -1.01 -10.23 -16.83
N PRO A 208 -0.84 -10.43 -18.15
CA PRO A 208 0.49 -10.42 -18.76
C PRO A 208 1.18 -9.06 -18.62
N ALA A 209 0.45 -7.95 -18.82
CA ALA A 209 1.00 -6.61 -18.60
C ALA A 209 1.45 -6.42 -17.16
N PHE A 210 0.63 -6.88 -16.20
CA PHE A 210 0.95 -6.81 -14.78
C PHE A 210 2.17 -7.66 -14.41
N ALA A 211 2.26 -8.90 -14.90
CA ALA A 211 3.42 -9.76 -14.67
C ALA A 211 4.71 -9.18 -15.26
N ALA A 212 4.66 -8.60 -16.46
CA ALA A 212 5.78 -7.91 -17.08
C ALA A 212 6.20 -6.68 -16.27
N CYS A 213 5.22 -5.89 -15.78
CA CYS A 213 5.47 -4.76 -14.89
C CYS A 213 6.21 -5.21 -13.63
N LEU A 214 5.70 -6.20 -12.87
CA LEU A 214 6.35 -6.66 -11.65
C LEU A 214 7.80 -7.08 -11.88
N LYS A 215 8.11 -7.71 -13.03
CA LYS A 215 9.48 -8.09 -13.40
C LYS A 215 10.38 -6.86 -13.68
N ALA A 216 9.81 -5.76 -14.18
CA ALA A 216 10.52 -4.52 -14.49
C ALA A 216 10.77 -3.63 -13.25
N LEU A 217 10.23 -3.96 -12.07
CA LEU A 217 10.41 -3.19 -10.84
C LEU A 217 11.58 -3.74 -10.00
N PRO A 218 12.78 -3.14 -10.04
CA PRO A 218 13.97 -3.70 -9.39
C PRO A 218 13.92 -3.59 -7.86
N ASN A 219 13.24 -2.57 -7.33
CA ASN A 219 13.19 -2.27 -5.89
C ASN A 219 11.87 -2.70 -5.24
N LEU A 220 11.01 -3.40 -5.98
CA LEU A 220 9.75 -3.92 -5.45
C LEU A 220 10.04 -5.01 -4.41
N HIS A 221 9.63 -4.79 -3.17
CA HIS A 221 9.77 -5.80 -2.11
C HIS A 221 8.44 -6.24 -1.50
N THR A 222 7.36 -5.49 -1.72
CA THR A 222 6.04 -5.79 -1.15
C THR A 222 4.95 -5.78 -2.21
N LEU A 223 4.23 -6.90 -2.33
CA LEU A 223 3.05 -7.02 -3.19
C LEU A 223 1.83 -7.36 -2.34
N ARG A 224 0.79 -6.53 -2.45
CA ARG A 224 -0.47 -6.64 -1.72
C ARG A 224 -1.60 -6.83 -2.73
N VAL A 225 -2.18 -8.01 -2.77
CA VAL A 225 -3.39 -8.29 -3.56
C VAL A 225 -4.57 -8.21 -2.60
N MET A 226 -5.28 -7.09 -2.63
CA MET A 226 -6.42 -6.83 -1.76
C MET A 226 -7.55 -7.82 -1.99
N HIS A 227 -7.83 -8.11 -3.25
CA HIS A 227 -8.90 -8.99 -3.67
C HIS A 227 -8.52 -9.69 -4.97
N ALA A 228 -8.93 -10.94 -5.13
CA ALA A 228 -8.92 -11.62 -6.41
C ALA A 228 -10.11 -12.58 -6.48
N HIS A 229 -10.87 -12.51 -7.56
CA HIS A 229 -12.03 -13.39 -7.73
C HIS A 229 -11.57 -14.86 -7.81
N SER A 230 -12.22 -15.78 -7.09
CA SER A 230 -11.84 -17.21 -6.99
C SER A 230 -11.64 -17.92 -8.34
N GLN A 231 -12.48 -17.60 -9.32
CA GLN A 231 -12.39 -18.07 -10.72
C GLN A 231 -11.16 -17.59 -11.51
N MET A 232 -10.33 -16.69 -10.97
CA MET A 232 -9.10 -16.23 -11.64
C MET A 232 -7.92 -17.19 -11.49
N THR A 233 -8.05 -18.27 -10.73
CA THR A 233 -6.94 -19.19 -10.43
C THR A 233 -6.20 -19.66 -11.70
N THR A 234 -6.94 -20.03 -12.76
CA THR A 234 -6.36 -20.47 -14.05
C THR A 234 -5.68 -19.32 -14.80
N ALA A 235 -6.31 -18.14 -14.86
CA ALA A 235 -5.74 -16.97 -15.52
C ALA A 235 -4.44 -16.52 -14.82
N LEU A 236 -4.43 -16.53 -13.48
CA LEU A 236 -3.24 -16.26 -12.68
C LEU A 236 -2.16 -17.31 -12.88
N LYS A 237 -2.52 -18.59 -12.98
CA LYS A 237 -1.57 -19.64 -13.32
C LYS A 237 -0.91 -19.34 -14.66
N ASN A 238 -1.69 -19.13 -15.72
CA ASN A 238 -1.18 -18.90 -17.06
C ASN A 238 -0.27 -17.66 -17.14
N ALA A 239 -0.63 -16.59 -16.43
CA ALA A 239 0.16 -15.35 -16.42
C ALA A 239 1.47 -15.47 -15.62
N PHE A 240 1.51 -16.26 -14.54
CA PHE A 240 2.65 -16.31 -13.60
C PHE A 240 3.48 -17.60 -13.64
N GLU A 241 3.07 -18.65 -14.36
CA GLU A 241 3.74 -19.97 -14.33
C GLU A 241 5.21 -19.93 -14.79
N LYS A 242 5.59 -18.97 -15.64
CA LYS A 242 6.98 -18.80 -16.14
C LYS A 242 7.63 -17.52 -15.66
N VAL A 243 7.04 -16.86 -14.66
CA VAL A 243 7.53 -15.60 -14.12
C VAL A 243 8.35 -15.88 -12.87
N ASN A 244 9.46 -15.18 -12.73
CA ASN A 244 10.31 -15.22 -11.54
C ASN A 244 10.46 -13.80 -10.99
N LEU A 245 10.10 -13.63 -9.72
CA LEU A 245 10.03 -12.37 -8.97
C LEU A 245 10.83 -12.49 -7.66
N PRO A 246 12.16 -12.67 -7.74
CA PRO A 246 13.01 -12.88 -6.56
C PRO A 246 13.16 -11.63 -5.67
N GLN A 247 12.77 -10.45 -6.16
CA GLN A 247 12.83 -9.21 -5.39
C GLN A 247 11.71 -9.09 -4.35
N ILE A 248 10.58 -9.77 -4.56
CA ILE A 248 9.40 -9.68 -3.70
C ILE A 248 9.61 -10.52 -2.44
N ARG A 249 9.56 -9.86 -1.28
CA ARG A 249 9.83 -10.45 0.04
C ARG A 249 8.58 -10.51 0.93
N THR A 250 7.63 -9.61 0.72
CA THR A 250 6.38 -9.55 1.50
C THR A 250 5.19 -9.68 0.58
N LEU A 251 4.30 -10.63 0.89
CA LEU A 251 3.11 -10.96 0.13
C LEU A 251 1.88 -10.97 1.03
N ILE A 252 0.86 -10.22 0.63
CA ILE A 252 -0.50 -10.34 1.16
C ILE A 252 -1.39 -10.79 0.01
N LEU A 253 -1.92 -12.01 0.09
CA LEU A 253 -2.63 -12.63 -1.03
C LEU A 253 -3.91 -13.35 -0.57
N PRO A 254 -4.96 -13.36 -1.40
CA PRO A 254 -6.07 -14.26 -1.21
C PRO A 254 -5.65 -15.68 -1.59
N THR A 255 -6.32 -16.69 -1.05
CA THR A 255 -5.98 -18.10 -1.29
C THR A 255 -5.94 -18.45 -2.79
N CYS A 256 -6.87 -17.91 -3.57
CA CYS A 256 -6.96 -18.13 -5.02
C CYS A 256 -5.78 -17.55 -5.82
N ALA A 257 -5.02 -16.59 -5.25
CA ALA A 257 -3.87 -15.96 -5.89
C ALA A 257 -2.52 -16.65 -5.60
N HIS A 258 -2.55 -17.88 -5.07
CA HIS A 258 -1.35 -18.65 -4.73
C HIS A 258 -0.36 -18.88 -5.89
N ASN A 259 -0.78 -18.74 -7.16
CA ASN A 259 0.13 -18.83 -8.29
C ASN A 259 1.12 -17.65 -8.36
N ILE A 260 0.77 -16.48 -7.81
CA ILE A 260 1.69 -15.34 -7.68
C ILE A 260 2.82 -15.68 -6.70
N LEU A 261 2.49 -16.32 -5.56
CA LEU A 261 3.48 -16.76 -4.59
C LEU A 261 4.47 -17.77 -5.18
N ARG A 262 4.03 -18.61 -6.13
CA ARG A 262 4.95 -19.53 -6.84
C ARG A 262 6.00 -18.82 -7.68
N ALA A 263 5.74 -17.60 -8.12
CA ALA A 263 6.69 -16.77 -8.83
C ALA A 263 7.68 -16.06 -7.90
N CYS A 264 7.52 -16.11 -6.57
CA CYS A 264 8.30 -15.32 -5.61
C CYS A 264 9.19 -16.20 -4.71
N PRO A 265 10.36 -16.68 -5.18
CA PRO A 265 11.16 -17.67 -4.46
C PRO A 265 11.78 -17.16 -3.15
N ASN A 266 11.93 -15.84 -3.02
CA ASN A 266 12.51 -15.19 -1.84
C ASN A 266 11.45 -14.57 -0.92
N ALA A 267 10.19 -15.00 -1.02
CA ALA A 267 9.14 -14.55 -0.12
C ALA A 267 9.48 -14.95 1.34
N MET A 268 9.46 -13.97 2.24
CA MET A 268 9.77 -14.11 3.67
C MET A 268 8.55 -13.84 4.56
N ASP A 269 7.67 -12.90 4.22
CA ASP A 269 6.41 -12.63 4.94
C ASP A 269 5.23 -12.96 4.01
N VAL A 270 4.43 -13.97 4.39
CA VAL A 270 3.25 -14.41 3.65
C VAL A 270 2.02 -14.28 4.54
N THR A 271 1.07 -13.47 4.07
CA THR A 271 -0.21 -13.25 4.75
C THR A 271 -1.37 -13.66 3.86
N CYS A 272 -2.31 -14.43 4.42
CA CYS A 272 -3.56 -14.78 3.76
C CYS A 272 -4.66 -13.77 4.15
N ASN A 273 -5.22 -13.03 3.19
CA ASN A 273 -6.33 -12.10 3.47
C ASN A 273 -7.72 -12.64 3.11
N GLU A 274 -7.82 -13.72 2.33
CA GLU A 274 -9.09 -14.36 1.96
C GLU A 274 -8.93 -15.89 1.86
N GLY A 275 -9.93 -16.62 2.33
CA GLY A 275 -9.96 -18.09 2.30
C GLY A 275 -9.19 -18.74 3.45
N ASP A 276 -8.87 -20.02 3.31
CA ASP A 276 -8.24 -20.83 4.36
C ASP A 276 -6.69 -20.86 4.31
N GLY A 277 -6.09 -20.35 3.23
CA GLY A 277 -4.65 -20.38 2.99
C GLY A 277 -4.11 -21.75 2.57
N SER A 278 -4.96 -22.76 2.36
CA SER A 278 -4.52 -24.14 2.05
C SER A 278 -3.72 -24.24 0.74
N GLN A 279 -4.08 -23.42 -0.26
CA GLN A 279 -3.37 -23.34 -1.53
C GLN A 279 -2.06 -22.54 -1.39
N LEU A 280 -2.02 -21.54 -0.51
CA LEU A 280 -0.79 -20.81 -0.17
C LEU A 280 0.22 -21.73 0.51
N ILE A 281 -0.21 -22.60 1.44
CA ILE A 281 0.67 -23.63 2.04
C ILE A 281 1.32 -24.49 0.96
N SER A 282 0.53 -24.96 0.00
CA SER A 282 1.05 -25.78 -1.11
C SER A 282 2.00 -25.01 -2.04
N ALA A 283 1.79 -23.70 -2.21
CA ALA A 283 2.69 -22.84 -2.99
C ALA A 283 4.00 -22.56 -2.23
N MET A 284 3.95 -22.26 -0.94
CA MET A 284 5.13 -22.06 -0.08
C MET A 284 6.05 -23.28 -0.12
N ALA A 285 5.48 -24.47 0.10
CA ALA A 285 6.25 -25.73 0.10
C ALA A 285 7.00 -25.99 -1.22
N LYS A 286 6.49 -25.47 -2.34
CA LYS A 286 7.07 -25.71 -3.68
C LYS A 286 8.05 -24.63 -4.12
N ALA A 287 7.81 -23.38 -3.74
CA ALA A 287 8.48 -22.24 -4.34
C ALA A 287 9.16 -21.30 -3.33
N ALA A 288 8.65 -21.19 -2.10
CA ALA A 288 9.13 -20.24 -1.10
C ALA A 288 9.46 -20.96 0.22
N PRO A 289 10.57 -21.73 0.28
CA PRO A 289 10.95 -22.45 1.50
C PRO A 289 11.48 -21.53 2.62
N ASN A 290 11.87 -20.29 2.28
CA ASN A 290 12.49 -19.32 3.19
C ASN A 290 11.46 -18.43 3.91
N VAL A 291 10.19 -18.84 3.98
CA VAL A 291 9.16 -18.04 4.65
C VAL A 291 9.42 -18.02 6.17
N GLU A 292 9.65 -16.81 6.69
CA GLU A 292 9.93 -16.54 8.10
C GLU A 292 8.68 -16.09 8.87
N VAL A 293 7.76 -15.38 8.22
CA VAL A 293 6.54 -14.85 8.84
C VAL A 293 5.32 -15.41 8.12
N VAL A 294 4.44 -16.05 8.86
CA VAL A 294 3.15 -16.56 8.34
C VAL A 294 2.02 -15.91 9.12
N ASP A 295 1.08 -15.30 8.40
CA ASP A 295 -0.05 -14.58 8.99
C ASP A 295 -1.40 -15.00 8.40
N ARG A 296 -2.40 -15.10 9.27
CA ARG A 296 -3.82 -15.37 8.96
C ARG A 296 -4.10 -16.63 8.12
N ILE A 297 -3.23 -17.64 8.17
CA ILE A 297 -3.55 -18.97 7.60
C ILE A 297 -4.35 -19.78 8.62
N CYS A 298 -5.52 -20.28 8.21
CA CYS A 298 -6.43 -21.00 9.09
C CYS A 298 -5.91 -22.41 9.42
N LEU A 299 -5.71 -22.69 10.70
CA LEU A 299 -5.27 -24.01 11.20
C LEU A 299 -6.47 -24.83 11.69
N TRP A 300 -7.40 -25.16 10.79
CA TRP A 300 -8.65 -25.87 11.13
C TRP A 300 -8.45 -27.33 11.56
N ASN A 301 -7.31 -27.96 11.21
CA ASN A 301 -6.99 -29.32 11.63
C ASN A 301 -5.47 -29.56 11.72
N ASP A 302 -5.10 -30.65 12.40
CA ASP A 302 -3.69 -31.06 12.56
C ASP A 302 -3.00 -31.33 11.22
N ALA A 303 -3.74 -31.81 10.21
CA ALA A 303 -3.18 -32.06 8.89
C ALA A 303 -2.67 -30.77 8.23
N THR A 304 -3.43 -29.69 8.35
CA THR A 304 -3.09 -28.36 7.81
C THR A 304 -1.93 -27.75 8.58
N ALA A 305 -1.94 -27.83 9.91
CA ALA A 305 -0.81 -27.37 10.73
C ALA A 305 0.48 -28.16 10.43
N LYS A 306 0.41 -29.50 10.29
CA LYS A 306 1.55 -30.33 9.86
C LYS A 306 2.02 -29.99 8.44
N ARG A 307 1.12 -29.65 7.52
CA ARG A 307 1.47 -29.18 6.17
C ARG A 307 2.16 -27.83 6.21
N LEU A 308 1.63 -26.87 6.95
CA LEU A 308 2.23 -25.54 7.10
C LEU A 308 3.62 -25.62 7.74
N ALA A 309 3.76 -26.35 8.85
CA ALA A 309 5.05 -26.56 9.48
C ALA A 309 6.07 -27.13 8.49
N ARG A 310 5.69 -28.12 7.67
CA ARG A 310 6.57 -28.67 6.62
C ARG A 310 6.88 -27.67 5.51
N ALA A 311 5.92 -26.83 5.13
CA ALA A 311 6.05 -25.86 4.05
C ALA A 311 6.95 -24.66 4.39
N ALA A 312 6.97 -24.24 5.66
CA ALA A 312 7.76 -23.11 6.16
C ALA A 312 8.73 -23.59 7.26
N PRO A 313 9.82 -24.28 6.90
CA PRO A 313 10.77 -24.79 7.87
C PRO A 313 11.49 -23.68 8.65
N GLU A 314 11.68 -22.53 8.02
CA GLU A 314 12.37 -21.35 8.56
C GLU A 314 11.44 -20.37 9.28
N VAL A 315 10.22 -20.78 9.63
CA VAL A 315 9.25 -19.90 10.31
C VAL A 315 9.79 -19.40 11.65
N ARG A 316 9.84 -18.08 11.81
CA ARG A 316 10.27 -17.33 12.99
C ARG A 316 9.12 -16.65 13.71
N GLU A 317 8.11 -16.20 12.97
CA GLU A 317 6.90 -15.62 13.51
C GLU A 317 5.65 -16.28 12.93
N LEU A 318 4.75 -16.72 13.81
CA LEU A 318 3.46 -17.28 13.43
C LEU A 318 2.34 -16.42 13.99
N ARG A 319 1.48 -15.89 13.13
CA ARG A 319 0.32 -15.06 13.50
C ARG A 319 -0.97 -15.82 13.15
N VAL A 320 -1.67 -16.31 14.17
CA VAL A 320 -2.82 -17.22 14.02
C VAL A 320 -4.03 -16.71 14.78
N SER A 321 -5.23 -17.10 14.34
CA SER A 321 -6.48 -16.84 15.06
C SER A 321 -6.93 -17.99 15.96
N LEU A 322 -6.44 -19.21 15.71
CA LEU A 322 -6.79 -20.45 16.44
C LEU A 322 -5.51 -21.17 16.87
N VAL A 323 -5.50 -21.71 18.07
CA VAL A 323 -4.27 -22.08 18.79
C VAL A 323 -4.19 -23.57 19.14
N ASP A 324 -5.30 -24.29 19.06
CA ASP A 324 -5.39 -25.72 19.41
C ASP A 324 -4.57 -26.63 18.47
N LYS A 325 -4.08 -26.10 17.34
CA LYS A 325 -3.29 -26.84 16.34
C LYS A 325 -1.83 -26.40 16.24
N LEU A 326 -1.25 -25.85 17.32
CA LEU A 326 0.16 -25.40 17.31
C LEU A 326 1.20 -26.50 17.56
N LEU A 327 0.81 -27.68 18.05
CA LEU A 327 1.74 -28.78 18.37
C LEU A 327 2.69 -29.18 17.23
N PRO A 328 2.32 -29.16 15.94
CA PRO A 328 3.25 -29.45 14.84
C PRO A 328 4.46 -28.51 14.75
N PHE A 329 4.44 -27.38 15.44
CA PHE A 329 5.52 -26.40 15.47
C PHE A 329 6.53 -26.63 16.61
N LEU A 330 6.31 -27.60 17.52
CA LEU A 330 7.26 -27.95 18.59
C LEU A 330 8.68 -28.29 18.09
N LYS A 331 8.80 -28.76 16.86
CA LYS A 331 10.10 -29.15 16.27
C LYS A 331 10.79 -28.00 15.52
N ARG A 332 10.24 -26.79 15.54
CA ARG A 332 10.77 -25.64 14.78
C ARG A 332 11.83 -24.91 15.60
N LYS A 333 13.07 -24.98 15.12
CA LYS A 333 14.24 -24.42 15.81
C LYS A 333 14.27 -22.89 15.81
N ASN A 334 13.65 -22.25 14.81
CA ASN A 334 13.76 -20.81 14.57
C ASN A 334 12.52 -20.02 15.03
N LEU A 335 11.48 -20.70 15.51
CA LEU A 335 10.24 -20.06 15.94
C LEU A 335 10.49 -19.25 17.21
N ALA A 336 10.44 -17.92 17.09
CA ALA A 336 10.70 -16.99 18.18
C ALA A 336 9.40 -16.33 18.69
N LYS A 337 8.45 -16.08 17.79
CA LYS A 337 7.25 -15.31 18.10
C LYS A 337 5.98 -16.05 17.68
N ILE A 338 5.00 -16.10 18.57
CA ILE A 338 3.64 -16.51 18.24
C ILE A 338 2.71 -15.36 18.62
N ARG A 339 1.94 -14.87 17.65
CA ARG A 339 0.88 -13.88 17.87
C ARG A 339 -0.47 -14.56 17.68
N ILE A 340 -1.28 -14.59 18.73
CA ILE A 340 -2.64 -15.11 18.72
C ILE A 340 -3.58 -13.92 18.58
N THR A 341 -4.49 -13.94 17.60
CA THR A 341 -5.50 -12.91 17.41
C THR A 341 -6.89 -13.47 17.68
N THR A 342 -7.55 -12.97 18.71
CA THR A 342 -8.90 -13.38 19.08
C THR A 342 -9.87 -12.23 18.81
N ASN A 343 -10.93 -12.51 18.06
CA ASN A 343 -12.01 -11.54 17.88
C ASN A 343 -12.97 -11.66 19.07
N VAL A 344 -13.21 -10.56 19.75
CA VAL A 344 -14.19 -10.46 20.84
C VAL A 344 -15.40 -9.73 20.27
N GLN A 345 -16.51 -10.44 20.16
CA GLN A 345 -17.80 -9.84 19.82
C GLN A 345 -18.46 -9.44 21.14
N SER A 346 -18.89 -8.20 21.23
CA SER A 346 -19.59 -7.65 22.39
C SER A 346 -20.74 -6.79 21.89
N ASP A 347 -21.97 -7.20 22.18
CA ASP A 347 -23.16 -6.54 21.62
C ASP A 347 -23.40 -5.14 22.20
N LYS A 348 -22.84 -4.86 23.38
CA LYS A 348 -23.01 -3.59 24.10
C LYS A 348 -21.69 -3.06 24.63
N ALA A 349 -21.56 -1.75 24.72
CA ALA A 349 -20.34 -1.13 25.24
C ALA A 349 -20.07 -1.49 26.71
N GLU A 350 -21.11 -1.62 27.51
CA GLU A 350 -21.05 -2.01 28.93
C GLU A 350 -20.51 -3.43 29.14
N ASP A 351 -20.75 -4.36 28.21
CA ASP A 351 -20.34 -5.77 28.32
C ASP A 351 -18.89 -5.99 27.88
N ARG A 352 -18.26 -5.04 27.16
CA ARG A 352 -16.92 -5.20 26.56
C ARG A 352 -15.85 -5.63 27.56
N ALA A 353 -15.85 -5.04 28.76
CA ALA A 353 -14.88 -5.37 29.79
C ALA A 353 -15.07 -6.81 30.30
N HIS A 354 -16.32 -7.24 30.43
CA HIS A 354 -16.67 -8.60 30.82
C HIS A 354 -16.31 -9.59 29.72
N ASP A 355 -16.71 -9.35 28.47
CA ASP A 355 -16.42 -10.22 27.33
C ASP A 355 -14.91 -10.35 27.07
N LEU A 356 -14.15 -9.27 27.24
CA LEU A 356 -12.70 -9.29 27.16
C LEU A 356 -12.09 -10.12 28.30
N ALA A 357 -12.60 -10.01 29.53
CA ALA A 357 -12.15 -10.82 30.65
C ALA A 357 -12.44 -12.31 30.43
N VAL A 358 -13.63 -12.65 29.94
CA VAL A 358 -14.03 -14.02 29.58
C VAL A 358 -13.15 -14.56 28.45
N ALA A 359 -12.91 -13.77 27.40
CA ALA A 359 -12.02 -14.16 26.30
C ALA A 359 -10.56 -14.34 26.77
N LEU A 360 -10.10 -13.50 27.70
CA LEU A 360 -8.77 -13.61 28.30
C LEU A 360 -8.64 -14.89 29.12
N GLU A 361 -9.62 -15.20 29.97
CA GLU A 361 -9.64 -16.43 30.77
C GLU A 361 -9.69 -17.68 29.88
N GLY A 362 -10.56 -17.67 28.87
CA GLY A 362 -10.66 -18.73 27.87
C GLY A 362 -9.39 -18.89 27.01
N SER A 363 -8.54 -17.86 26.92
CA SER A 363 -7.28 -17.91 26.18
C SER A 363 -6.12 -18.57 26.93
N SER A 364 -6.25 -18.80 28.24
CA SER A 364 -5.18 -19.33 29.10
C SER A 364 -4.58 -20.63 28.58
N THR A 365 -5.41 -21.62 28.28
CA THR A 365 -4.99 -22.94 27.77
C THR A 365 -4.20 -22.83 26.46
N TYR A 366 -4.65 -21.99 25.54
CA TYR A 366 -4.02 -21.74 24.26
C TYR A 366 -2.67 -21.02 24.40
N VAL A 367 -2.60 -20.04 25.31
CA VAL A 367 -1.37 -19.33 25.64
C VAL A 367 -0.33 -20.30 26.19
N ASP A 368 -0.73 -21.28 27.00
CA ASP A 368 0.18 -22.28 27.55
C ASP A 368 0.70 -23.27 26.50
N VAL A 369 -0.13 -23.65 25.52
CA VAL A 369 0.33 -24.41 24.34
C VAL A 369 1.33 -23.59 23.53
N ALA A 370 1.04 -22.32 23.23
CA ALA A 370 1.94 -21.44 22.50
C ALA A 370 3.26 -21.22 23.23
N LYS A 371 3.22 -21.04 24.56
CA LYS A 371 4.40 -21.00 25.44
C LYS A 371 5.25 -22.24 25.30
N THR A 372 4.64 -23.41 25.39
CA THR A 372 5.34 -24.70 25.27
C THR A 372 6.03 -24.81 23.91
N VAL A 373 5.34 -24.41 22.84
CA VAL A 373 5.90 -24.38 21.47
C VAL A 373 7.09 -23.44 21.37
N VAL A 374 6.97 -22.19 21.81
CA VAL A 374 8.07 -21.21 21.76
C VAL A 374 9.23 -21.63 22.68
N ALA A 375 8.95 -22.19 23.85
CA ALA A 375 9.97 -22.67 24.78
C ALA A 375 10.85 -23.77 24.15
N SER A 376 10.24 -24.68 23.38
CA SER A 376 10.93 -25.78 22.70
C SER A 376 11.86 -25.35 21.55
N SER A 377 11.76 -24.11 21.09
CA SER A 377 12.61 -23.55 20.03
C SER A 377 14.07 -23.36 20.47
N ALA A 378 15.01 -23.39 19.53
CA ALA A 378 16.45 -23.22 19.78
C ALA A 378 16.87 -21.75 19.91
N VAL A 379 15.96 -20.81 19.69
CA VAL A 379 16.21 -19.36 19.82
C VAL A 379 16.58 -19.02 21.27
N LYS A 380 17.69 -18.30 21.48
CA LYS A 380 18.21 -17.99 22.82
C LYS A 380 17.50 -16.83 23.51
N SER A 381 17.07 -15.82 22.76
CA SER A 381 16.48 -14.57 23.27
C SER A 381 15.37 -14.06 22.35
N GLY A 382 14.52 -13.16 22.86
CA GLY A 382 13.44 -12.55 22.07
C GLY A 382 12.24 -13.47 21.83
N LYS A 383 12.11 -14.53 22.62
CA LYS A 383 10.94 -15.42 22.61
C LYS A 383 9.72 -14.67 23.11
N THR A 384 8.66 -14.59 22.32
CA THR A 384 7.45 -13.83 22.68
C THR A 384 6.17 -14.56 22.29
N VAL A 385 5.18 -14.50 23.18
CA VAL A 385 3.81 -14.92 22.91
C VAL A 385 2.94 -13.68 23.11
N GLU A 386 2.34 -13.18 22.03
CA GLU A 386 1.48 -12.00 22.05
C GLU A 386 0.03 -12.43 21.86
N VAL A 387 -0.87 -12.01 22.75
CA VAL A 387 -2.31 -12.19 22.55
C VAL A 387 -2.92 -10.84 22.22
N VAL A 388 -3.57 -10.80 21.07
CA VAL A 388 -4.21 -9.62 20.51
C VAL A 388 -5.71 -9.86 20.52
N PHE A 389 -6.43 -9.06 21.30
CA PHE A 389 -7.88 -9.04 21.24
C PHE A 389 -8.31 -7.94 20.28
N LYS A 390 -9.13 -8.31 19.30
CA LYS A 390 -9.82 -7.39 18.41
C LYS A 390 -11.25 -7.25 18.91
N VAL A 391 -11.54 -6.10 19.52
CA VAL A 391 -12.89 -5.78 20.00
C VAL A 391 -13.56 -4.92 18.94
N ARG A 392 -14.74 -5.34 18.49
CA ARG A 392 -15.56 -4.53 17.57
C ARG A 392 -16.21 -3.39 18.35
N ASP A 393 -16.11 -2.17 17.84
CA ASP A 393 -16.76 -1.00 18.44
C ASP A 393 -17.99 -0.59 17.62
N PHE A 394 -19.13 -1.15 18.03
CA PHE A 394 -20.42 -0.87 17.38
C PHE A 394 -20.86 0.59 17.49
N GLU A 395 -20.52 1.29 18.57
CA GLU A 395 -20.91 2.70 18.74
C GLU A 395 -20.12 3.60 17.79
N ARG A 396 -18.82 3.35 17.67
CA ARG A 396 -17.98 4.08 16.71
C ARG A 396 -18.36 3.75 15.27
N GLU A 397 -18.68 2.50 14.99
CA GLU A 397 -19.20 2.08 13.68
C GLU A 397 -20.56 2.75 13.39
N ALA A 398 -21.48 2.80 14.35
CA ALA A 398 -22.76 3.49 14.19
C ALA A 398 -22.59 5.00 13.99
N ALA A 399 -21.76 5.67 14.79
CA ALA A 399 -21.47 7.09 14.66
C ALA A 399 -20.78 7.43 13.32
N ALA A 400 -19.92 6.53 12.82
CA ALA A 400 -19.32 6.67 11.51
C ALA A 400 -20.36 6.49 10.39
N ARG A 401 -21.28 5.52 10.52
CA ARG A 401 -22.42 5.35 9.59
C ARG A 401 -23.33 6.58 9.55
N GLU A 402 -23.59 7.23 10.68
CA GLU A 402 -24.38 8.47 10.71
C GLU A 402 -23.69 9.62 9.97
N LYS A 403 -22.37 9.78 10.13
CA LYS A 403 -21.59 10.82 9.44
C LYS A 403 -21.38 10.52 7.96
N LYS A 404 -21.28 9.23 7.62
CA LYS A 404 -21.07 8.73 6.26
C LYS A 404 -21.69 7.32 6.16
N PRO A 405 -22.84 7.14 5.49
CA PRO A 405 -23.63 5.90 5.52
C PRO A 405 -22.97 4.65 4.93
N TYR A 406 -21.68 4.71 4.56
CA TYR A 406 -20.94 3.63 3.91
C TYR A 406 -19.54 3.36 4.51
N GLU A 407 -19.18 3.90 5.67
CA GLU A 407 -17.79 3.86 6.16
C GLU A 407 -17.54 3.04 7.45
N HIS A 408 -16.71 2.00 7.27
CA HIS A 408 -15.82 1.27 8.20
C HIS A 408 -16.39 0.48 9.41
N GLU A 409 -15.96 -0.78 9.54
CA GLU A 409 -15.93 -1.46 10.84
C GLU A 409 -14.74 -0.94 11.63
N TYR A 410 -14.96 -0.49 12.87
CA TYR A 410 -13.88 -0.03 13.74
C TYR A 410 -13.56 -1.13 14.76
N PHE A 411 -12.33 -1.62 14.72
CA PHE A 411 -11.78 -2.51 15.73
C PHE A 411 -10.75 -1.76 16.55
N TYR A 412 -10.79 -1.91 17.87
CA TYR A 412 -9.67 -1.50 18.72
C TYR A 412 -8.82 -2.72 19.03
N LYS A 413 -7.52 -2.53 18.94
CA LYS A 413 -6.53 -3.55 19.27
C LYS A 413 -6.15 -3.38 20.74
N VAL A 414 -6.63 -4.26 21.61
CA VAL A 414 -6.12 -4.39 22.98
C VAL A 414 -5.09 -5.51 22.96
N GLY A 415 -3.82 -5.14 22.95
CA GLY A 415 -2.72 -6.11 22.96
C GLY A 415 -2.19 -6.31 24.37
N LYS A 416 -2.13 -7.55 24.84
CA LYS A 416 -1.31 -7.93 25.99
C LYS A 416 -0.07 -8.64 25.46
N THR A 417 1.09 -8.02 25.65
CA THR A 417 2.37 -8.63 25.28
C THR A 417 2.96 -9.28 26.52
N VAL A 418 3.17 -10.60 26.47
CA VAL A 418 3.90 -11.31 27.53
C VAL A 418 5.31 -11.57 27.00
N GLU A 419 6.28 -10.80 27.52
CA GLU A 419 7.70 -10.99 27.22
C GLU A 419 8.29 -12.07 28.13
N TYR A 420 9.13 -12.97 27.58
CA TYR A 420 9.84 -13.97 28.35
C TYR A 420 11.27 -13.48 28.61
N PRO A 421 11.71 -13.35 29.87
CA PRO A 421 13.12 -13.20 30.14
C PRO A 421 13.86 -14.47 29.70
N ALA A 422 15.12 -14.33 29.30
CA ALA A 422 16.01 -15.48 29.13
C ALA A 422 16.06 -16.28 30.46
N PRO A 423 16.45 -17.57 30.46
CA PRO A 423 16.32 -18.48 31.62
C PRO A 423 17.14 -18.14 32.89
N SER A 424 17.43 -16.87 33.20
CA SER A 424 18.22 -16.46 34.36
C SER A 424 17.60 -15.39 35.27
N GLU A 425 16.44 -14.79 34.97
CA GLU A 425 15.91 -13.69 35.81
C GLU A 425 14.39 -13.77 36.07
N LEU A 426 14.03 -13.51 37.33
CA LEU A 426 12.71 -13.60 37.96
C LEU A 426 11.68 -12.63 37.36
N TYR A 427 10.42 -13.09 37.36
CA TYR A 427 9.26 -12.49 36.67
C TYR A 427 8.80 -11.12 37.20
N THR A 428 8.39 -10.24 36.27
CA THR A 428 7.43 -9.16 36.53
C THR A 428 6.40 -9.13 35.38
N LEU A 429 5.11 -9.23 35.71
CA LEU A 429 3.99 -9.08 34.75
C LEU A 429 3.80 -7.58 34.45
N ARG A 430 3.77 -7.18 33.17
CA ARG A 430 3.33 -5.86 32.71
C ARG A 430 1.99 -5.96 31.99
#